data_AF-A0A4Q4TY17-F1
#
_entry.id   AF-A0A4Q4TY17-F1
#
_cell.length_a   1.000
_cell.length_b   1.000
_cell.length_c   1.000
_cell.angle_alpha   90.00
_cell.angle_beta   90.00
_cell.angle_gamma   90.00
#
_symmetry.space_group_name_H-M   'P 1'
#
loop_
_entity.id
_entity.type
_entity.pdbx_description
1 polymer ?
#
loop_
_entity_poly.entity_id
_entity_poly.type
_entity_poly.pdbx_seq_one_letter_code
_entity_poly.pdbx_strand_id
1 'polypeptide(L)'
;MVQVVRDESRFSTALSKLRQIKFARLTEDSVILDVSVAKLLEKRLEEPLWRTESVKIVSHVFPKLAIKPESYWQQCEELLPSLKRVFSYLVHSQELSLLEPVCLVQLAETSSSASYFGDYACKSRALETGSLALRALEDNSPDKEYLAAMLLSRKAWLAYLYRPSRQIEWQSLRTSRQIFQALAPSPQPEMLFDKIDRLSILLGLAVGYHPDGQVDAAFDAWNKALSMSQSFLTPGYTDLIISYSVGELELRRGAVAQADASGAYARSLFARTGLQHHFIGLGSLWPDLLGYWYKQRGREPIIPLRN
;
A
#
# COMPACT_ATOMS: atom_id res chain seq x y z
N MET A 1 0.57 13.58 19.17
CA MET A 1 -0.55 12.67 18.84
C MET A 1 -0.58 12.58 17.32
N VAL A 2 -0.28 11.41 16.75
CA VAL A 2 -0.15 11.25 15.28
C VAL A 2 -1.55 11.09 14.70
N GLN A 3 -1.96 11.97 13.80
CA GLN A 3 -3.28 11.93 13.18
C GLN A 3 -3.37 10.71 12.25
N VAL A 4 -4.21 9.74 12.60
CA VAL A 4 -4.40 8.45 11.90
C VAL A 4 -5.37 8.53 10.74
N VAL A 5 -6.15 9.60 10.72
CA VAL A 5 -7.16 9.85 9.72
C VAL A 5 -6.87 11.22 9.13
N ARG A 6 -6.73 11.28 7.80
CA ARG A 6 -6.52 12.53 7.03
C ARG A 6 -7.59 13.58 7.34
N ASP A 7 -8.78 13.13 7.75
CA ASP A 7 -9.89 13.95 8.22
C ASP A 7 -10.65 13.23 9.36
N GLU A 8 -10.18 13.42 10.60
CA GLU A 8 -10.75 12.81 11.81
C GLU A 8 -12.21 13.23 12.08
N SER A 9 -12.55 14.47 11.72
CA SER A 9 -13.93 14.99 11.80
C SER A 9 -14.85 14.21 10.88
N ARG A 10 -14.42 14.02 9.62
CA ARG A 10 -15.18 13.24 8.65
C ARG A 10 -15.21 11.77 9.00
N PHE A 11 -14.15 11.22 9.57
CA PHE A 11 -14.17 9.85 10.07
C PHE A 11 -15.16 9.65 11.20
N SER A 12 -15.12 10.50 12.21
CA SER A 12 -16.07 10.49 13.32
C SER A 12 -17.50 10.70 12.85
N THR A 13 -17.71 11.60 11.88
CA THR A 13 -19.03 11.87 11.30
C THR A 13 -19.57 10.67 10.54
N ALA A 14 -18.79 10.06 9.65
CA ALA A 14 -19.22 8.89 8.91
C ALA A 14 -19.46 7.70 9.86
N LEU A 15 -18.56 7.48 10.82
CA LEU A 15 -18.69 6.44 11.83
C LEU A 15 -19.94 6.63 12.71
N SER A 16 -20.26 7.87 13.06
CA SER A 16 -21.51 8.25 13.73
C SER A 16 -22.74 7.95 12.86
N LYS A 17 -22.69 8.29 11.56
CA LYS A 17 -23.76 7.92 10.60
C LYS A 17 -23.93 6.40 10.52
N LEU A 18 -22.85 5.63 10.49
CA LEU A 18 -22.87 4.16 10.49
C LEU A 18 -23.44 3.57 11.77
N ARG A 19 -23.11 4.15 12.94
CA ARG A 19 -23.73 3.80 14.22
C ARG A 19 -25.23 4.09 14.21
N GLN A 20 -25.65 5.26 13.71
CA GLN A 20 -27.06 5.65 13.64
C GLN A 20 -27.87 4.66 12.78
N ILE A 21 -27.32 4.18 11.66
CA ILE A 21 -27.99 3.18 10.81
C ILE A 21 -27.75 1.73 11.27
N LYS A 22 -27.10 1.53 12.42
CA LYS A 22 -26.70 0.22 12.97
C LYS A 22 -25.79 -0.62 12.07
N PHE A 23 -25.19 -0.01 11.05
CA PHE A 23 -24.32 -0.67 10.07
C PHE A 23 -22.95 -1.01 10.66
N ALA A 24 -22.51 -0.26 11.66
CA ALA A 24 -21.29 -0.55 12.39
C ALA A 24 -21.56 -0.56 13.90
N ARG A 25 -21.03 -1.57 14.59
CA ARG A 25 -20.82 -1.53 16.04
C ARG A 25 -19.36 -1.20 16.29
N LEU A 26 -19.12 -0.36 17.28
CA LEU A 26 -17.77 -0.04 17.71
C LEU A 26 -17.53 -0.69 19.06
N THR A 27 -16.40 -1.37 19.16
CA THR A 27 -15.78 -1.69 20.44
C THR A 27 -14.75 -0.59 20.76
N GLU A 28 -14.06 -0.69 21.90
CA GLU A 28 -12.98 0.23 22.24
C GLU A 28 -11.87 0.23 21.16
N ASP A 29 -11.69 -0.89 20.44
CA ASP A 29 -10.54 -1.10 19.56
C ASP A 29 -10.90 -1.47 18.10
N SER A 30 -12.18 -1.70 17.78
CA SER A 30 -12.60 -2.21 16.46
C SER A 30 -13.93 -1.67 15.94
N VAL A 31 -14.07 -1.68 14.60
CA VAL A 31 -15.30 -1.37 13.87
C VAL A 31 -15.85 -2.66 13.28
N ILE A 32 -16.95 -3.16 13.83
CA ILE A 32 -17.62 -4.38 13.38
C ILE A 32 -18.77 -3.98 12.44
N LEU A 33 -18.68 -4.34 11.17
CA LEU A 33 -19.77 -4.10 10.20
C LEU A 33 -20.87 -5.17 10.34
N ASP A 34 -22.12 -4.75 10.49
CA ASP A 34 -23.26 -5.65 10.65
C ASP A 34 -23.83 -6.05 9.27
N VAL A 35 -23.56 -7.29 8.87
CA VAL A 35 -23.98 -7.88 7.59
C VAL A 35 -25.51 -7.86 7.43
N SER A 36 -26.27 -7.81 8.53
CA SER A 36 -27.73 -7.70 8.48
C SER A 36 -28.20 -6.34 7.96
N VAL A 37 -27.39 -5.28 8.07
CA VAL A 37 -27.73 -3.95 7.56
C VAL A 37 -27.45 -3.80 6.07
N ALA A 38 -26.46 -4.50 5.51
CA ALA A 38 -26.33 -4.62 4.05
C ALA A 38 -27.64 -5.17 3.44
N LYS A 39 -28.22 -6.20 4.06
CA LYS A 39 -29.55 -6.75 3.68
C LYS A 39 -30.71 -5.78 3.92
N LEU A 40 -30.58 -4.82 4.84
CA LEU A 40 -31.59 -3.78 5.06
C LEU A 40 -31.48 -2.64 4.04
N LEU A 41 -30.26 -2.26 3.64
CA LEU A 41 -30.02 -1.28 2.59
C LEU A 41 -30.53 -1.81 1.25
N GLU A 42 -30.26 -3.08 0.93
CA GLU A 42 -30.82 -3.80 -0.23
C GLU A 42 -32.36 -3.73 -0.27
N LYS A 43 -33.04 -3.66 0.89
CA LYS A 43 -34.50 -3.60 0.99
C LYS A 43 -35.08 -2.18 0.95
N ARG A 44 -34.29 -1.16 1.24
CA ARG A 44 -34.78 0.22 1.50
C ARG A 44 -34.44 1.22 0.40
N LEU A 45 -33.45 0.92 -0.42
CA LEU A 45 -32.96 1.80 -1.47
C LEU A 45 -33.06 1.03 -2.79
N GLU A 46 -33.57 1.69 -3.82
CA GLU A 46 -33.61 1.13 -5.16
C GLU A 46 -32.18 0.89 -5.67
N GLU A 47 -31.97 -0.17 -6.45
CA GLU A 47 -30.72 -0.28 -7.22
C GLU A 47 -30.66 0.90 -8.20
N PRO A 48 -29.56 1.67 -8.28
CA PRO A 48 -28.18 1.41 -7.83
C PRO A 48 -27.73 2.11 -6.52
N LEU A 49 -28.64 2.75 -5.78
CA LEU A 49 -28.30 3.67 -4.69
C LEU A 49 -27.65 2.97 -3.49
N TRP A 50 -28.14 1.80 -3.08
CA TRP A 50 -27.55 1.10 -1.92
C TRP A 50 -26.14 0.57 -2.16
N ARG A 51 -25.83 0.17 -3.40
CA ARG A 51 -24.48 -0.27 -3.78
C ARG A 51 -23.50 0.88 -3.67
N THR A 52 -23.90 2.03 -4.20
CA THR A 52 -23.14 3.29 -4.14
C THR A 52 -22.86 3.68 -2.69
N GLU A 53 -23.88 3.67 -1.82
CA GLU A 53 -23.69 3.97 -0.39
C GLU A 53 -22.80 2.94 0.31
N SER A 54 -22.92 1.66 -0.02
CA SER A 54 -22.02 0.62 0.50
C SER A 54 -20.56 0.89 0.13
N VAL A 55 -20.30 1.33 -1.11
CA VAL A 55 -18.96 1.72 -1.57
C VAL A 55 -18.41 2.88 -0.74
N LYS A 56 -19.20 3.94 -0.56
CA LYS A 56 -18.81 5.11 0.24
C LYS A 56 -18.42 4.70 1.65
N ILE A 57 -19.29 3.92 2.29
CA ILE A 57 -19.13 3.48 3.68
C ILE A 57 -17.86 2.64 3.85
N VAL A 58 -17.72 1.57 3.06
CA VAL A 58 -16.59 0.64 3.21
C VAL A 58 -15.27 1.33 2.86
N SER A 59 -15.24 2.12 1.79
CA SER A 59 -14.06 2.91 1.43
C SER A 59 -13.70 3.92 2.51
N HIS A 60 -14.69 4.47 3.20
CA HIS A 60 -14.47 5.42 4.27
C HIS A 60 -13.90 4.77 5.54
N VAL A 61 -14.36 3.57 5.92
CA VAL A 61 -13.90 2.89 7.15
C VAL A 61 -12.63 2.05 6.97
N PHE A 62 -12.31 1.61 5.75
CA PHE A 62 -11.13 0.76 5.53
C PHE A 62 -9.84 1.50 5.94
N PRO A 63 -8.95 0.89 6.74
CA PRO A 63 -7.72 1.54 7.18
C PRO A 63 -6.83 1.91 5.99
N LYS A 64 -6.33 3.15 5.94
CA LYS A 64 -5.42 3.60 4.86
C LYS A 64 -3.94 3.52 5.25
N LEU A 65 -3.63 3.63 6.55
CA LEU A 65 -2.27 3.66 7.07
C LEU A 65 -2.10 2.90 8.38
N ALA A 66 -0.89 2.38 8.59
CA ALA A 66 -0.46 1.75 9.83
C ALA A 66 0.22 2.78 10.75
N ILE A 67 -0.46 3.24 11.80
CA ILE A 67 0.20 3.96 12.92
C ILE A 67 0.53 3.00 14.07
N LYS A 68 -0.29 1.94 14.22
CA LYS A 68 0.03 0.77 15.02
C LYS A 68 -0.02 -0.46 14.11
N PRO A 69 1.15 -0.93 13.66
CA PRO A 69 1.31 -2.20 12.96
C PRO A 69 0.34 -3.34 13.26
N GLU A 70 0.22 -3.72 14.53
CA GLU A 70 -0.47 -4.94 14.93
C GLU A 70 -1.98 -4.82 14.75
N SER A 71 -2.58 -3.69 15.16
CA SER A 71 -4.01 -3.45 15.00
C SER A 71 -4.40 -3.16 13.54
N TYR A 72 -3.50 -2.53 12.77
CA TYR A 72 -3.77 -2.22 11.36
C TYR A 72 -3.96 -3.48 10.51
N TRP A 73 -3.08 -4.48 10.67
CA TRP A 73 -3.20 -5.73 9.91
C TRP A 73 -4.50 -6.45 10.22
N GLN A 74 -4.82 -6.61 11.51
CA GLN A 74 -6.04 -7.28 11.95
C GLN A 74 -7.29 -6.58 11.41
N GLN A 75 -7.36 -5.25 11.52
CA GLN A 75 -8.49 -4.48 11.01
C GLN A 75 -8.65 -4.61 9.49
N CYS A 76 -7.55 -4.59 8.73
CA CYS A 76 -7.59 -4.78 7.28
C CYS A 76 -8.09 -6.18 6.89
N GLU A 77 -7.60 -7.24 7.55
CA GLU A 77 -8.06 -8.62 7.31
C GLU A 77 -9.54 -8.80 7.69
N GLU A 78 -9.99 -8.22 8.80
CA GLU A 78 -11.40 -8.25 9.23
C GLU A 78 -12.33 -7.55 8.23
N LEU A 79 -11.89 -6.43 7.64
CA LEU A 79 -12.68 -5.65 6.69
C LEU A 79 -12.55 -6.13 5.23
N LEU A 80 -11.56 -6.97 4.93
CA LEU A 80 -11.26 -7.44 3.58
C LEU A 80 -12.46 -8.14 2.89
N PRO A 81 -13.26 -9.01 3.56
CA PRO A 81 -14.43 -9.62 2.94
C PRO A 81 -15.49 -8.59 2.51
N SER A 82 -15.72 -7.57 3.34
CA SER A 82 -16.65 -6.47 3.04
C SER A 82 -16.17 -5.66 1.83
N LEU A 83 -14.86 -5.38 1.78
CA LEU A 83 -14.26 -4.66 0.66
C LEU A 83 -14.31 -5.48 -0.64
N LYS A 84 -14.01 -6.77 -0.61
CA LYS A 84 -14.13 -7.68 -1.77
C LYS A 84 -15.54 -7.66 -2.35
N ARG A 85 -16.55 -7.66 -1.49
CA ARG A 85 -17.96 -7.56 -1.89
C ARG A 85 -18.25 -6.22 -2.55
N VAL A 86 -17.83 -5.11 -1.94
CA VAL A 86 -18.01 -3.77 -2.51
C VAL A 86 -17.32 -3.60 -3.87
N PHE A 87 -16.10 -4.12 -4.04
CA PHE A 87 -15.42 -4.09 -5.33
C PHE A 87 -16.18 -4.82 -6.44
N SER A 88 -16.97 -5.85 -6.11
CA SER A 88 -17.81 -6.52 -7.12
C SER A 88 -18.96 -5.66 -7.64
N TYR A 89 -19.40 -4.64 -6.89
CA TYR A 89 -20.41 -3.69 -7.36
C TYR A 89 -19.87 -2.71 -8.39
N LEU A 90 -18.56 -2.46 -8.36
CA LEU A 90 -17.87 -1.49 -9.22
C LEU A 90 -17.41 -2.10 -10.55
N VAL A 91 -17.78 -3.36 -10.82
CA VAL A 91 -17.54 -4.02 -12.11
C VAL A 91 -18.28 -3.31 -13.24
N HIS A 92 -19.41 -2.67 -12.92
CA HIS A 92 -20.17 -1.85 -13.85
C HIS A 92 -19.82 -0.36 -13.63
N SER A 93 -19.63 0.39 -14.70
CA SER A 93 -19.23 1.81 -14.63
C SER A 93 -20.31 2.73 -14.06
N GLN A 94 -21.55 2.26 -13.95
CA GLN A 94 -22.68 3.06 -13.50
C GLN A 94 -22.52 3.50 -12.04
N GLU A 95 -22.12 2.60 -11.14
CA GLU A 95 -21.92 2.91 -9.73
C GLU A 95 -20.80 3.94 -9.51
N LEU A 96 -19.74 3.92 -10.33
CA LEU A 96 -18.66 4.90 -10.25
C LEU A 96 -19.12 6.32 -10.62
N SER A 97 -20.03 6.44 -11.61
CA SER A 97 -20.57 7.73 -12.04
C SER A 97 -21.46 8.40 -11.00
N LEU A 98 -21.93 7.65 -10.01
CA LEU A 98 -22.76 8.13 -8.91
C LEU A 98 -21.95 8.55 -7.68
N LEU A 99 -20.63 8.33 -7.70
CA LEU A 99 -19.74 8.74 -6.61
C LEU A 99 -19.28 10.17 -6.82
N GLU A 100 -19.38 10.97 -5.76
CA GLU A 100 -18.77 12.29 -5.71
C GLU A 100 -17.24 12.19 -5.82
N PRO A 101 -16.54 13.21 -6.34
CA PRO A 101 -15.09 13.20 -6.49
C PRO A 101 -14.35 12.81 -5.21
N VAL A 102 -14.83 13.29 -4.08
CA VAL A 102 -14.24 13.00 -2.78
C VAL A 102 -14.35 11.51 -2.39
N CYS A 103 -15.40 10.82 -2.83
CA CYS A 103 -15.56 9.38 -2.62
C CYS A 103 -14.69 8.57 -3.58
N LEU A 104 -14.45 9.06 -4.80
CA LEU A 104 -13.53 8.43 -5.75
C LEU A 104 -12.08 8.48 -5.26
N VAL A 105 -11.64 9.60 -4.67
CA VAL A 105 -10.32 9.70 -4.01
C VAL A 105 -10.22 8.68 -2.86
N GLN A 106 -11.21 8.64 -1.97
CA GLN A 106 -11.22 7.68 -0.85
C GLN A 106 -11.23 6.22 -1.31
N LEU A 107 -11.93 5.92 -2.40
CA LEU A 107 -11.94 4.60 -3.02
C LEU A 107 -10.56 4.25 -3.59
N ALA A 108 -9.86 5.19 -4.22
CA ALA A 108 -8.50 4.98 -4.71
C ALA A 108 -7.48 4.78 -3.58
N GLU A 109 -7.55 5.58 -2.51
CA GLU A 109 -6.74 5.42 -1.30
C GLU A 109 -6.97 4.04 -0.64
N THR A 110 -8.23 3.66 -0.45
CA THR A 110 -8.61 2.35 0.10
C THR A 110 -8.16 1.20 -0.80
N SER A 111 -8.36 1.32 -2.11
CA SER A 111 -7.92 0.34 -3.10
C SER A 111 -6.41 0.16 -3.09
N SER A 112 -5.68 1.27 -2.92
CA SER A 112 -4.26 1.25 -2.69
C SER A 112 -3.99 0.45 -1.41
N SER A 113 -4.42 0.89 -0.23
CA SER A 113 -4.22 0.18 1.05
C SER A 113 -4.54 -1.32 0.99
N ALA A 114 -5.70 -1.68 0.42
CA ALA A 114 -6.16 -3.06 0.28
C ALA A 114 -5.29 -3.94 -0.61
N SER A 115 -4.53 -3.36 -1.55
CA SER A 115 -3.60 -4.12 -2.41
C SER A 115 -2.44 -4.77 -1.65
N TYR A 116 -2.30 -4.52 -0.35
CA TYR A 116 -1.36 -5.20 0.53
C TYR A 116 -1.87 -6.52 1.09
N PHE A 117 -3.19 -6.75 1.07
CA PHE A 117 -3.85 -7.82 1.80
C PHE A 117 -4.46 -8.89 0.88
N GLY A 118 -4.65 -10.08 1.41
CA GLY A 118 -5.26 -11.21 0.70
C GLY A 118 -4.38 -11.86 -0.39
N ASP A 119 -5.04 -12.66 -1.22
CA ASP A 119 -4.46 -13.36 -2.37
C ASP A 119 -4.24 -12.44 -3.59
N TYR A 120 -3.61 -12.97 -4.65
CA TYR A 120 -3.37 -12.23 -5.89
C TYR A 120 -4.64 -11.63 -6.51
N ALA A 121 -5.74 -12.39 -6.54
CA ALA A 121 -6.99 -11.93 -7.15
C ALA A 121 -7.56 -10.72 -6.39
N CYS A 122 -7.47 -10.75 -5.06
CA CYS A 122 -7.84 -9.62 -4.20
C CYS A 122 -6.99 -8.38 -4.51
N LYS A 123 -5.66 -8.54 -4.55
CA LYS A 123 -4.73 -7.44 -4.79
C LYS A 123 -4.91 -6.83 -6.19
N SER A 124 -5.06 -7.67 -7.22
CA SER A 124 -5.30 -7.22 -8.60
C SER A 124 -6.59 -6.41 -8.69
N ARG A 125 -7.68 -6.94 -8.12
CA ARG A 125 -8.98 -6.26 -8.11
C ARG A 125 -8.95 -4.94 -7.36
N ALA A 126 -8.20 -4.85 -6.26
CA ALA A 126 -8.00 -3.60 -5.55
C ALA A 126 -7.32 -2.57 -6.47
N LEU A 127 -6.20 -2.92 -7.11
CA LEU A 127 -5.49 -2.00 -8.01
C LEU A 127 -6.32 -1.59 -9.24
N GLU A 128 -7.11 -2.51 -9.80
CA GLU A 128 -8.05 -2.24 -10.89
C GLU A 128 -9.14 -1.26 -10.45
N THR A 129 -9.76 -1.50 -9.30
CA THR A 129 -10.79 -0.62 -8.73
C THR A 129 -10.24 0.78 -8.48
N GLY A 130 -9.06 0.90 -7.87
CA GLY A 130 -8.41 2.18 -7.64
C GLY A 130 -8.13 2.92 -8.95
N SER A 131 -7.67 2.20 -9.98
CA SER A 131 -7.42 2.78 -11.30
C SER A 131 -8.70 3.26 -11.98
N LEU A 132 -9.82 2.54 -11.83
CA LEU A 132 -11.13 2.97 -12.33
C LEU A 132 -11.63 4.22 -11.60
N ALA A 133 -11.47 4.26 -10.27
CA ALA A 133 -11.84 5.43 -9.48
C ALA A 133 -11.07 6.68 -9.91
N LEU A 134 -9.75 6.56 -10.14
CA LEU A 134 -8.94 7.68 -10.63
C LEU A 134 -9.30 8.12 -12.06
N ARG A 135 -9.76 7.20 -12.93
CA ARG A 135 -10.25 7.58 -14.27
C ARG A 135 -11.59 8.31 -14.22
N ALA A 136 -12.45 7.96 -13.26
CA ALA A 136 -13.72 8.63 -13.05
C ALA A 136 -13.55 10.03 -12.42
N LEU A 137 -12.40 10.33 -11.82
CA LEU A 137 -12.04 11.68 -11.39
C LEU A 137 -11.68 12.54 -12.60
N GLU A 138 -12.49 13.56 -12.88
CA GLU A 138 -12.22 14.55 -13.95
C GLU A 138 -11.10 15.53 -13.59
N ASP A 139 -10.85 15.73 -12.30
CA ASP A 139 -9.83 16.64 -11.78
C ASP A 139 -8.40 16.16 -12.13
N ASN A 140 -7.46 17.08 -12.30
CA ASN A 140 -6.03 16.82 -12.50
C ASN A 140 -5.23 17.34 -11.30
N SER A 141 -5.70 17.04 -10.09
CA SER A 141 -4.99 17.41 -8.86
C SER A 141 -3.72 16.60 -8.64
N PRO A 142 -2.72 17.17 -7.94
CA PRO A 142 -1.53 16.45 -7.51
C PRO A 142 -1.86 15.16 -6.74
N ASP A 143 -2.92 15.16 -5.91
CA ASP A 143 -3.37 13.98 -5.16
C ASP A 143 -3.76 12.81 -6.06
N LYS A 144 -4.48 13.09 -7.17
CA LYS A 144 -4.84 12.07 -8.14
C LYS A 144 -3.61 11.50 -8.83
N GLU A 145 -2.70 12.37 -9.28
CA GLU A 145 -1.45 11.96 -9.90
C GLU A 145 -0.62 11.08 -8.96
N TYR A 146 -0.59 11.48 -7.69
CA TYR A 146 0.10 10.74 -6.66
C TYR A 146 -0.45 9.32 -6.48
N LEU A 147 -1.77 9.21 -6.29
CA LEU A 147 -2.44 7.93 -6.16
C LEU A 147 -2.25 7.08 -7.43
N ALA A 148 -2.23 7.70 -8.61
CA ALA A 148 -1.94 7.02 -9.86
C ALA A 148 -0.51 6.44 -9.86
N ALA A 149 0.49 7.23 -9.49
CA ALA A 149 1.88 6.77 -9.40
C ALA A 149 2.02 5.60 -8.42
N MET A 150 1.32 5.66 -7.28
CA MET A 150 1.31 4.61 -6.27
C MET A 150 0.64 3.32 -6.76
N LEU A 151 -0.53 3.40 -7.40
CA LEU A 151 -1.20 2.24 -7.97
C LEU A 151 -0.39 1.60 -9.10
N LEU A 152 0.24 2.41 -9.95
CA LEU A 152 1.07 1.94 -11.05
C LEU A 152 2.34 1.22 -10.58
N SER A 153 3.05 1.75 -9.57
CA SER A 153 4.22 1.07 -9.01
C SER A 153 3.83 -0.29 -8.40
N ARG A 154 2.72 -0.33 -7.67
CA ARG A 154 2.19 -1.56 -7.07
C ARG A 154 1.73 -2.57 -8.12
N LYS A 155 1.07 -2.12 -9.19
CA LYS A 155 0.66 -2.98 -10.30
C LYS A 155 1.86 -3.63 -10.98
N ALA A 156 2.91 -2.85 -11.26
CA ALA A 156 4.12 -3.35 -11.87
C ALA A 156 4.77 -4.47 -11.04
N TRP A 157 4.77 -4.33 -9.73
CA TRP A 157 5.35 -5.34 -8.84
C TRP A 157 4.43 -6.53 -8.56
N LEU A 158 3.11 -6.31 -8.43
CA LEU A 158 2.17 -7.42 -8.27
C LEU A 158 2.26 -8.39 -9.45
N ALA A 159 2.43 -7.85 -10.66
CA ALA A 159 2.69 -8.64 -11.87
C ALA A 159 3.98 -9.47 -11.74
N TYR A 160 5.06 -8.88 -11.24
CA TYR A 160 6.34 -9.57 -11.06
C TYR A 160 6.25 -10.74 -10.06
N LEU A 161 5.61 -10.54 -8.91
CA LEU A 161 5.56 -11.56 -7.86
C LEU A 161 4.69 -12.77 -8.20
N TYR A 162 3.52 -12.52 -8.79
CA TYR A 162 2.46 -13.53 -8.85
C TYR A 162 2.25 -14.09 -10.25
N ARG A 163 2.78 -13.47 -11.31
CA ARG A 163 2.71 -14.07 -12.64
C ARG A 163 3.81 -15.12 -12.80
N PRO A 164 3.51 -16.29 -13.38
CA PRO A 164 4.52 -17.31 -13.66
C PRO A 164 5.74 -16.79 -14.43
N SER A 165 5.50 -15.85 -15.35
CA SER A 165 6.55 -15.22 -16.17
C SER A 165 7.55 -14.36 -15.36
N ARG A 166 7.19 -13.92 -14.15
CA ARG A 166 7.93 -12.93 -13.36
C ARG A 166 8.38 -11.70 -14.16
N GLN A 167 7.56 -11.26 -15.10
CA GLN A 167 7.82 -10.06 -15.88
C GLN A 167 7.25 -8.82 -15.18
N ILE A 168 8.07 -7.78 -15.09
CA ILE A 168 7.65 -6.47 -14.60
C ILE A 168 6.80 -5.76 -15.66
N GLU A 169 5.70 -5.13 -15.24
CA GLU A 169 4.94 -4.23 -16.12
C GLU A 169 5.67 -2.88 -16.27
N TRP A 170 6.71 -2.85 -17.11
CA TRP A 170 7.63 -1.71 -17.27
C TRP A 170 6.95 -0.40 -17.59
N GLN A 171 5.87 -0.43 -18.38
CA GLN A 171 5.12 0.77 -18.71
C GLN A 171 4.54 1.40 -17.45
N SER A 172 3.92 0.60 -16.57
CA SER A 172 3.38 1.09 -15.30
C SER A 172 4.48 1.66 -14.40
N LEU A 173 5.64 1.00 -14.31
CA LEU A 173 6.75 1.49 -13.49
C LEU A 173 7.34 2.81 -14.04
N ARG A 174 7.51 2.93 -15.36
CA ARG A 174 8.02 4.15 -16.01
C ARG A 174 7.05 5.31 -15.84
N THR A 175 5.75 5.08 -16.06
CA THR A 175 4.72 6.10 -15.86
C THR A 175 4.64 6.53 -14.40
N SER A 176 4.72 5.59 -13.44
CA SER A 176 4.82 5.90 -12.01
C SER A 176 6.00 6.82 -11.70
N ARG A 177 7.19 6.51 -12.22
CA ARG A 177 8.39 7.34 -12.07
C ARG A 177 8.20 8.74 -12.67
N GLN A 178 7.67 8.82 -13.88
CA GLN A 178 7.47 10.10 -14.58
C GLN A 178 6.54 11.02 -13.79
N ILE A 179 5.40 10.47 -13.32
CA ILE A 179 4.48 11.21 -12.46
C ILE A 179 5.19 11.66 -11.18
N PHE A 180 5.88 10.75 -10.49
CA PHE A 180 6.59 11.06 -9.25
C PHE A 180 7.67 12.15 -9.42
N GLN A 181 8.35 12.18 -10.56
CA GLN A 181 9.35 13.20 -10.88
C GLN A 181 8.72 14.55 -11.27
N ALA A 182 7.55 14.53 -11.90
CA ALA A 182 6.81 15.73 -12.27
C ALA A 182 6.15 16.40 -11.06
N LEU A 183 5.83 15.63 -10.02
CA LEU A 183 5.31 16.14 -8.75
C LEU A 183 6.38 16.96 -8.03
N ALA A 184 6.31 18.28 -8.18
CA ALA A 184 7.14 19.21 -7.43
C ALA A 184 6.89 19.04 -5.92
N PRO A 185 7.92 19.25 -5.06
CA PRO A 185 7.68 19.40 -3.63
C PRO A 185 6.63 20.49 -3.41
N SER A 186 5.53 20.16 -2.71
CA SER A 186 4.53 21.16 -2.35
C SER A 186 5.20 22.29 -1.55
N PRO A 187 4.86 23.57 -1.80
CA PRO A 187 5.34 24.67 -0.97
C PRO A 187 4.77 24.62 0.46
N GLN A 188 3.75 23.80 0.71
CA GLN A 188 3.20 23.58 2.05
C GLN A 188 3.98 22.50 2.81
N PRO A 189 4.03 22.57 4.16
CA PRO A 189 4.60 21.52 4.98
C PRO A 189 3.92 20.18 4.67
N GLU A 190 4.74 19.21 4.28
CA GLU A 190 4.28 17.88 3.89
C GLU A 190 3.68 17.15 5.10
N MET A 191 2.43 16.69 4.97
CA MET A 191 1.79 15.89 6.00
C MET A 191 2.42 14.49 6.08
N LEU A 192 2.25 13.79 7.20
CA LEU A 192 2.77 12.43 7.36
C LEU A 192 2.26 11.47 6.26
N PHE A 193 1.01 11.65 5.81
CA PHE A 193 0.41 10.85 4.74
C PHE A 193 1.19 11.01 3.43
N ASP A 194 1.43 12.25 3.04
CA ASP A 194 2.20 12.57 1.83
C ASP A 194 3.59 11.93 1.92
N LYS A 195 4.27 12.00 3.07
CA LYS A 195 5.57 11.35 3.28
C LYS A 195 5.54 9.83 3.09
N ILE A 196 4.56 9.15 3.67
CA ILE A 196 4.40 7.70 3.58
C ILE A 196 4.12 7.26 2.14
N ASP A 197 3.30 8.04 1.45
CA ASP A 197 2.92 7.76 0.09
C ASP A 197 4.16 7.86 -0.84
N ARG A 198 5.11 8.78 -0.56
CA ARG A 198 6.28 9.03 -1.44
C ARG A 198 7.29 7.94 -1.20
N LEU A 199 7.46 7.58 0.08
CA LEU A 199 8.21 6.41 0.48
C LEU A 199 7.68 5.16 -0.22
N SER A 200 6.35 4.96 -0.26
CA SER A 200 5.74 3.80 -0.95
C SER A 200 6.05 3.77 -2.45
N ILE A 201 6.04 4.92 -3.13
CA ILE A 201 6.43 5.01 -4.54
C ILE A 201 7.92 4.69 -4.71
N LEU A 202 8.80 5.30 -3.91
CA LEU A 202 10.24 5.07 -3.96
C LEU A 202 10.60 3.59 -3.73
N LEU A 203 9.98 2.96 -2.74
CA LEU A 203 10.14 1.53 -2.47
C LEU A 203 9.67 0.68 -3.67
N GLY A 204 8.51 1.01 -4.25
CA GLY A 204 8.00 0.34 -5.45
C GLY A 204 8.93 0.47 -6.67
N LEU A 205 9.50 1.66 -6.89
CA LEU A 205 10.51 1.89 -7.93
C LEU A 205 11.79 1.09 -7.66
N ALA A 206 12.28 1.13 -6.43
CA ALA A 206 13.51 0.44 -6.02
C ALA A 206 13.40 -1.07 -6.21
N VAL A 207 12.26 -1.66 -5.83
CA VAL A 207 11.97 -3.07 -6.09
C VAL A 207 11.79 -3.36 -7.57
N GLY A 208 11.18 -2.47 -8.35
CA GLY A 208 11.05 -2.67 -9.80
C GLY A 208 12.39 -2.74 -10.52
N TYR A 209 13.36 -1.89 -10.16
CA TYR A 209 14.70 -1.90 -10.79
C TYR A 209 15.55 -3.10 -10.39
N HIS A 210 15.33 -3.64 -9.18
CA HIS A 210 16.22 -4.62 -8.57
C HIS A 210 16.29 -5.97 -9.31
N PRO A 211 15.18 -6.68 -9.63
CA PRO A 211 15.24 -7.96 -10.34
C PRO A 211 15.59 -7.81 -11.83
N ASP A 212 15.43 -6.63 -12.42
CA ASP A 212 15.80 -6.35 -13.80
C ASP A 212 17.32 -6.19 -14.01
N GLY A 213 18.08 -6.10 -12.92
CA GLY A 213 19.52 -5.86 -12.99
C GLY A 213 19.90 -4.40 -13.26
N GLN A 214 18.97 -3.45 -13.13
CA GLN A 214 19.28 -2.02 -13.12
C GLN A 214 19.88 -1.62 -11.77
N VAL A 215 21.08 -2.12 -11.48
CA VAL A 215 21.73 -2.08 -10.17
C VAL A 215 21.84 -0.66 -9.62
N ASP A 216 22.33 0.30 -10.41
CA ASP A 216 22.53 1.67 -9.95
C ASP A 216 21.19 2.41 -9.73
N ALA A 217 20.20 2.21 -10.62
CA ALA A 217 18.87 2.82 -10.45
C ALA A 217 18.14 2.26 -9.22
N ALA A 218 18.29 0.95 -8.95
CA ALA A 218 17.78 0.34 -7.74
C ALA A 218 18.47 0.92 -6.50
N PHE A 219 19.80 1.02 -6.52
CA PHE A 219 20.60 1.53 -5.41
C PHE A 219 20.23 2.98 -5.07
N ASP A 220 20.10 3.84 -6.07
CA ASP A 220 19.65 5.23 -5.91
C ASP A 220 18.24 5.32 -5.33
N ALA A 221 17.32 4.50 -5.81
CA ALA A 221 15.94 4.49 -5.33
C ALA A 221 15.84 4.00 -3.87
N TRP A 222 16.60 2.97 -3.49
CA TRP A 222 16.68 2.48 -2.12
C TRP A 222 17.28 3.53 -1.18
N ASN A 223 18.35 4.23 -1.57
CA ASN A 223 18.94 5.29 -0.74
C ASN A 223 18.01 6.49 -0.55
N LYS A 224 17.28 6.89 -1.61
CA LYS A 224 16.23 7.91 -1.49
C LYS A 224 15.13 7.47 -0.54
N ALA A 225 14.69 6.21 -0.63
CA ALA A 225 13.72 5.64 0.30
C ALA A 225 14.25 5.63 1.75
N LEU A 226 15.54 5.32 1.96
CA LEU A 226 16.16 5.32 3.29
C LEU A 226 16.18 6.72 3.90
N SER A 227 16.70 7.70 3.16
CA SER A 227 16.76 9.10 3.59
C SER A 227 15.36 9.63 3.90
N MET A 228 14.38 9.28 3.08
CA MET A 228 12.99 9.64 3.30
C MET A 228 12.42 8.99 4.56
N SER A 229 12.56 7.67 4.71
CA SER A 229 12.12 6.91 5.89
C SER A 229 12.68 7.52 7.18
N GLN A 230 14.00 7.75 7.23
CA GLN A 230 14.68 8.28 8.41
C GLN A 230 14.28 9.71 8.78
N SER A 231 13.65 10.45 7.85
CA SER A 231 13.18 11.82 8.13
C SER A 231 11.87 11.87 8.96
N PHE A 232 11.15 10.75 9.08
CA PHE A 232 9.87 10.72 9.82
C PHE A 232 9.53 9.40 10.51
N LEU A 233 10.27 8.31 10.25
CA LEU A 233 10.13 7.03 10.92
C LEU A 233 11.31 6.78 11.85
N THR A 234 11.03 6.18 13.00
CA THR A 234 12.07 5.61 13.85
C THR A 234 12.72 4.41 13.13
N PRO A 235 14.05 4.23 13.21
CA PRO A 235 14.71 3.09 12.61
C PRO A 235 14.08 1.77 13.01
N GLY A 236 13.71 0.95 12.02
CA GLY A 236 12.97 -0.28 12.27
C GLY A 236 12.97 -1.24 11.09
N TYR A 237 11.83 -1.89 10.86
CA TYR A 237 11.72 -2.88 9.79
C TYR A 237 11.85 -2.27 8.39
N THR A 238 11.42 -1.02 8.20
CA THR A 238 11.68 -0.27 6.95
C THR A 238 13.18 -0.19 6.65
N ASP A 239 13.96 0.30 7.61
CA ASP A 239 15.42 0.41 7.50
C ASP A 239 16.08 -0.96 7.29
N LEU A 240 15.53 -2.01 7.90
CA LEU A 240 16.02 -3.38 7.73
C LEU A 240 15.89 -3.80 6.27
N ILE A 241 14.70 -3.67 5.69
CA ILE A 241 14.43 -4.07 4.30
C ILE A 241 15.30 -3.26 3.33
N ILE A 242 15.41 -1.96 3.57
CA ILE A 242 16.23 -1.09 2.71
C ILE A 242 17.71 -1.48 2.82
N SER A 243 18.25 -1.59 4.03
CA SER A 243 19.65 -1.95 4.26
C SER A 243 20.00 -3.33 3.71
N TYR A 244 19.07 -4.28 3.82
CA TYR A 244 19.25 -5.60 3.24
C TYR A 244 19.24 -5.58 1.71
N SER A 245 18.35 -4.79 1.11
CA SER A 245 18.29 -4.59 -0.35
C SER A 245 19.53 -3.86 -0.87
N VAL A 246 20.02 -2.85 -0.15
CA VAL A 246 21.24 -2.11 -0.49
C VAL A 246 22.46 -3.02 -0.41
N GLY A 247 22.58 -3.84 0.64
CA GLY A 247 23.67 -4.81 0.77
C GLY A 247 23.73 -5.80 -0.39
N GLU A 248 22.58 -6.23 -0.92
CA GLU A 248 22.52 -7.07 -2.13
C GLU A 248 23.15 -6.37 -3.34
N LEU A 249 22.74 -5.12 -3.57
CA LEU A 249 23.18 -4.33 -4.71
C LEU A 249 24.66 -3.98 -4.60
N GLU A 250 25.16 -3.75 -3.39
CA GLU A 250 26.59 -3.58 -3.11
C GLU A 250 27.40 -4.82 -3.51
N LEU A 251 26.88 -6.03 -3.27
CA LEU A 251 27.52 -7.26 -3.75
C LEU A 251 27.56 -7.31 -5.28
N ARG A 252 26.46 -6.92 -5.96
CA ARG A 252 26.45 -6.85 -7.43
C ARG A 252 27.46 -5.85 -7.98
N ARG A 253 27.77 -4.79 -7.24
CA ARG A 253 28.78 -3.78 -7.57
C ARG A 253 30.20 -4.17 -7.15
N GLY A 254 30.39 -5.32 -6.49
CA GLY A 254 31.69 -5.74 -5.97
C GLY A 254 32.13 -5.01 -4.68
N ALA A 255 31.24 -4.24 -4.07
CA ALA A 255 31.48 -3.46 -2.85
C ALA A 255 31.26 -4.33 -1.60
N VAL A 256 32.10 -5.37 -1.43
CA VAL A 256 31.91 -6.42 -0.41
C VAL A 256 31.91 -5.87 1.02
N ALA A 257 32.83 -4.94 1.34
CA ALA A 257 32.93 -4.36 2.68
C ALA A 257 31.69 -3.54 3.06
N GLN A 258 31.13 -2.80 2.10
CA GLN A 258 29.89 -2.04 2.30
C GLN A 258 28.70 -2.99 2.48
N ALA A 259 28.62 -4.04 1.65
CA ALA A 259 27.58 -5.07 1.78
C ALA A 259 27.59 -5.76 3.15
N ASP A 260 28.78 -6.00 3.73
CA ASP A 260 28.93 -6.58 5.06
C ASP A 260 28.44 -5.62 6.15
N ALA A 261 28.74 -4.32 6.03
CA ALA A 261 28.25 -3.28 6.94
C ALA A 261 26.71 -3.16 6.87
N SER A 262 26.15 -3.06 5.66
CA SER A 262 24.70 -3.03 5.41
C SER A 262 24.01 -4.28 5.98
N GLY A 263 24.60 -5.46 5.76
CA GLY A 263 24.10 -6.72 6.31
C GLY A 263 24.18 -6.81 7.83
N ALA A 264 25.25 -6.31 8.45
CA ALA A 264 25.38 -6.27 9.91
C ALA A 264 24.35 -5.33 10.53
N TYR A 265 24.12 -4.16 9.93
CA TYR A 265 23.10 -3.23 10.36
C TYR A 265 21.69 -3.84 10.24
N ALA A 266 21.36 -4.46 9.10
CA ALA A 266 20.09 -5.15 8.91
C ALA A 266 19.86 -6.28 9.91
N ARG A 267 20.88 -7.09 10.23
CA ARG A 267 20.80 -8.10 11.31
C ARG A 267 20.55 -7.49 12.69
N SER A 268 21.19 -6.36 13.00
CA SER A 268 20.97 -5.66 14.28
C SER A 268 19.55 -5.10 14.41
N LEU A 269 18.94 -4.70 13.28
CA LEU A 269 17.53 -4.29 13.24
C LEU A 269 16.63 -5.51 13.40
N PHE A 270 16.90 -6.60 12.69
CA PHE A 270 16.10 -7.82 12.76
C PHE A 270 16.04 -8.40 14.18
N ALA A 271 17.17 -8.43 14.89
CA ALA A 271 17.23 -8.89 16.27
C ALA A 271 16.34 -8.07 17.23
N ARG A 272 16.06 -6.80 16.89
CA ARG A 272 15.22 -5.91 17.70
C ARG A 272 13.76 -5.92 17.26
N THR A 273 13.49 -5.93 15.95
CA THR A 273 12.14 -5.72 15.40
C THR A 273 11.44 -7.01 15.00
N GLY A 274 12.18 -8.10 14.80
CA GLY A 274 11.69 -9.33 14.21
C GLY A 274 11.14 -9.13 12.79
N LEU A 275 10.37 -10.12 12.34
CA LEU A 275 9.67 -10.11 11.06
C LEU A 275 8.36 -9.32 11.18
N GLN A 276 8.16 -8.31 10.34
CA GLN A 276 6.97 -7.48 10.33
C GLN A 276 6.18 -7.67 9.03
N HIS A 277 5.09 -8.45 9.10
CA HIS A 277 4.23 -8.75 7.95
C HIS A 277 3.36 -7.58 7.48
N HIS A 278 3.20 -6.55 8.32
CA HIS A 278 2.40 -5.36 8.07
C HIS A 278 3.18 -4.24 7.36
N PHE A 279 4.40 -4.50 6.89
CA PHE A 279 5.22 -3.49 6.23
C PHE A 279 4.52 -2.91 5.00
N ILE A 280 4.38 -1.59 5.00
CA ILE A 280 3.76 -0.78 3.94
C ILE A 280 4.42 -1.16 2.63
N GLY A 281 3.66 -1.83 1.77
CA GLY A 281 4.04 -2.15 0.40
C GLY A 281 5.37 -2.82 0.28
N LEU A 282 5.31 -4.16 0.24
CA LEU A 282 6.31 -5.14 -0.23
C LEU A 282 6.50 -6.32 0.77
N GLY A 283 5.85 -6.25 1.93
CA GLY A 283 6.27 -6.91 3.18
C GLY A 283 6.22 -8.42 3.37
N SER A 284 5.60 -9.23 2.50
CA SER A 284 5.58 -10.69 2.72
C SER A 284 6.55 -11.48 1.88
N LEU A 285 6.82 -11.07 0.62
CA LEU A 285 7.58 -11.89 -0.34
C LEU A 285 8.95 -11.30 -0.70
N TRP A 286 9.14 -9.98 -0.58
CA TRP A 286 10.42 -9.35 -0.90
C TRP A 286 11.57 -9.84 0.01
N PRO A 287 11.39 -9.95 1.34
CA PRO A 287 12.32 -10.65 2.22
C PRO A 287 12.78 -12.02 1.72
N ASP A 288 11.84 -12.87 1.31
CA ASP A 288 12.11 -14.24 0.88
C ASP A 288 12.91 -14.24 -0.44
N LEU A 289 12.58 -13.34 -1.37
CA LEU A 289 13.30 -13.17 -2.63
C LEU A 289 14.76 -12.74 -2.39
N LEU A 290 14.98 -11.75 -1.52
CA LEU A 290 16.33 -11.31 -1.14
C LEU A 290 17.10 -12.44 -0.45
N GLY A 291 16.45 -13.17 0.48
CA GLY A 291 17.04 -14.30 1.16
C GLY A 291 17.49 -15.39 0.19
N TYR A 292 16.68 -15.67 -0.83
CA TYR A 292 17.04 -16.60 -1.89
C TYR A 292 18.26 -16.12 -2.68
N TRP A 293 18.34 -14.84 -3.06
CA TRP A 293 19.52 -14.28 -3.75
C TRP A 293 20.79 -14.34 -2.90
N TYR A 294 20.71 -14.03 -1.61
CA TYR A 294 21.85 -14.15 -0.69
C TYR A 294 22.36 -15.59 -0.63
N LYS A 295 21.44 -16.56 -0.50
CA LYS A 295 21.78 -17.98 -0.47
C LYS A 295 22.48 -18.43 -1.75
N GLN A 296 21.99 -17.98 -2.92
CA GLN A 296 22.65 -18.26 -4.21
C GLN A 296 24.08 -17.70 -4.29
N ARG A 297 24.40 -16.66 -3.50
CA ARG A 297 25.73 -16.05 -3.42
C ARG A 297 26.57 -16.59 -2.25
N GLY A 298 26.17 -17.72 -1.66
CA GLY A 298 26.91 -18.36 -0.56
C GLY A 298 26.85 -17.57 0.75
N ARG A 299 25.82 -16.73 0.94
CA ARG A 299 25.61 -15.94 2.16
C ARG A 299 24.36 -16.38 2.89
N GLU A 300 24.41 -16.33 4.22
CA GLU A 300 23.26 -16.60 5.07
C GLU A 300 22.18 -15.51 4.88
N PRO A 301 20.90 -15.89 4.69
CA PRO A 301 19.81 -14.93 4.60
C PRO A 301 19.59 -14.25 5.96
N ILE A 302 19.29 -12.95 5.94
CA ILE A 302 19.03 -12.17 7.19
C ILE A 302 17.68 -12.53 7.79
N ILE A 303 16.69 -12.78 6.94
CA ILE A 303 15.36 -13.22 7.32
C ILE A 303 15.30 -14.73 7.05
N PRO A 304 14.94 -15.57 8.04
CA PRO A 304 14.75 -16.99 7.82
C PRO A 304 13.79 -17.23 6.67
N LEU A 305 14.21 -17.99 5.67
CA LEU A 305 13.36 -18.38 4.57
C LEU A 305 12.21 -19.25 5.11
N ARG A 306 10.99 -19.02 4.62
CA ARG A 306 9.87 -19.92 4.93
C ARG A 306 10.19 -21.32 4.39
N ASN A 307 10.06 -22.32 5.26
CA ASN A 307 10.12 -23.75 4.90
C ASN A 307 8.95 -24.14 4.00
#